data_AF-A0A3D0Y613-F1
#
_entry.id   AF-A0A3D0Y613-F1
#
_cell.length_a   1.000
_cell.length_b   1.000
_cell.length_c   1.000
_cell.angle_alpha   90.00
_cell.angle_beta   90.00
_cell.angle_gamma   90.00
#
_symmetry.space_group_name_H-M   'P 1'
#
loop_
_entity.id
_entity.type
_entity.pdbx_description
1 polymer ?
#
loop_
_entity_poly.entity_id
_entity_poly.type
_entity_poly.pdbx_seq_one_letter_code
_entity_poly.pdbx_strand_id
1 'polypeptide(L)'
;MIQKACQSNLLKPERNTKNIVILNNMKHFDEWNKEKKNIEERERFVFAHPREIWWCSLGINLGAEVDGKNENFERPVLILKVYNRESMLVVPITSKIKNDVFHYELNVIEETKDRIFNKKIWIKLTQIKVISSKRLLRKVNVVAVLDFENIKTKIRESI
;
A
#
# COMPACT_ATOMS: atom_id res chain seq x y z
N MET A 1 -7.39 -34.37 62.41
CA MET A 1 -8.04 -35.23 61.40
C MET A 1 -9.26 -34.48 60.88
N ILE A 2 -9.20 -34.04 59.61
CA ILE A 2 -10.31 -33.78 58.66
C ILE A 2 -11.24 -32.55 58.87
N GLN A 3 -11.05 -31.60 57.93
CA GLN A 3 -12.00 -30.78 57.12
C GLN A 3 -13.46 -30.51 57.56
N LYS A 4 -13.88 -29.25 57.34
CA LYS A 4 -14.97 -28.75 56.44
C LYS A 4 -15.31 -27.30 56.86
N ALA A 5 -15.76 -26.35 56.04
CA ALA A 5 -15.73 -26.05 54.61
C ALA A 5 -16.20 -24.59 54.51
N CYS A 6 -15.59 -23.81 53.62
CA CYS A 6 -15.91 -22.40 53.38
C CYS A 6 -16.98 -22.28 52.28
N GLN A 7 -18.03 -21.52 52.53
CA GLN A 7 -19.03 -20.99 51.59
C GLN A 7 -19.39 -19.59 52.12
N SER A 8 -19.68 -18.53 51.38
CA SER A 8 -19.50 -18.14 49.97
C SER A 8 -20.17 -16.75 49.90
N ASN A 9 -19.40 -15.66 49.92
CA ASN A 9 -19.95 -14.34 49.58
C ASN A 9 -19.58 -14.04 48.12
N LEU A 10 -20.56 -14.23 47.24
CA LEU A 10 -20.51 -13.87 45.82
C LEU A 10 -20.43 -12.34 45.68
N LEU A 11 -19.21 -11.81 45.62
CA LEU A 11 -18.95 -10.52 45.01
C LEU A 11 -19.15 -10.67 43.50
N LYS A 12 -20.17 -10.01 42.96
CA LYS A 12 -20.36 -9.91 41.51
C LYS A 12 -19.17 -9.14 40.92
N PRO A 13 -18.47 -9.64 39.90
CA PRO A 13 -17.45 -8.85 39.23
C PRO A 13 -18.14 -7.72 38.46
N GLU A 14 -17.84 -6.47 38.84
CA GLU A 14 -18.07 -5.31 38.02
C GLU A 14 -17.41 -5.57 36.66
N ARG A 15 -18.22 -5.61 35.60
CA ARG A 15 -17.71 -5.53 34.23
C ARG A 15 -17.17 -4.13 34.05
N ASN A 16 -15.89 -3.96 34.37
CA ASN A 16 -15.10 -2.83 33.92
C ASN A 16 -14.98 -2.96 32.40
N THR A 17 -16.01 -2.51 31.69
CA THR A 17 -15.96 -2.21 30.25
C THR A 17 -14.94 -1.10 30.09
N LYS A 18 -13.67 -1.48 30.07
CA LYS A 18 -12.64 -0.68 29.44
C LYS A 18 -13.18 -0.39 28.05
N ASN A 19 -13.57 0.86 27.86
CA ASN A 19 -13.99 1.41 26.59
C ASN A 19 -12.98 0.96 25.53
N ILE A 20 -13.34 -0.08 24.79
CA ILE A 20 -12.78 -0.32 23.47
C ILE A 20 -13.37 0.83 22.67
N VAL A 21 -12.73 1.99 22.74
CA VAL A 21 -12.88 3.02 21.73
C VAL A 21 -12.45 2.31 20.46
N ILE A 22 -13.43 1.81 19.71
CA ILE A 22 -13.23 1.46 18.33
C ILE A 22 -12.73 2.76 17.72
N LEU A 23 -11.43 2.88 17.52
CA LEU A 23 -10.85 3.92 16.70
C LEU A 23 -11.49 3.72 15.33
N ASN A 24 -12.60 4.42 15.09
CA ASN A 24 -13.11 4.63 13.75
C ASN A 24 -11.94 5.30 13.03
N ASN A 25 -11.17 4.52 12.27
CA ASN A 25 -10.22 5.02 11.30
C ASN A 25 -11.04 5.80 10.27
N MET A 26 -11.35 7.05 10.60
CA MET A 26 -12.06 7.95 9.71
C MET A 26 -11.18 8.14 8.48
N LYS A 27 -11.67 7.68 7.35
CA LYS A 27 -11.01 7.86 6.07
C LYS A 27 -11.20 9.31 5.62
N HIS A 28 -10.13 9.92 5.13
CA HIS A 28 -10.09 11.31 4.70
C HIS A 28 -10.60 11.49 3.25
N PHE A 29 -11.86 11.08 3.00
CA PHE A 29 -12.44 11.14 1.65
C PHE A 29 -12.54 12.56 1.10
N ASP A 30 -12.90 13.54 1.93
CA ASP A 30 -13.08 14.93 1.50
C ASP A 30 -11.74 15.59 1.13
N GLU A 31 -10.70 15.34 1.92
CA GLU A 31 -9.34 15.80 1.62
C GLU A 31 -8.83 15.17 0.33
N TRP A 32 -9.06 13.86 0.14
CA TRP A 32 -8.73 13.19 -1.10
C TRP A 32 -9.48 13.77 -2.30
N ASN A 33 -10.76 14.11 -2.15
CA ASN A 33 -11.53 14.71 -3.23
C ASN A 33 -10.96 16.08 -3.64
N LYS A 34 -10.53 16.90 -2.68
CA LYS A 34 -9.83 18.16 -2.95
C LYS A 34 -8.55 17.92 -3.75
N GLU A 35 -7.69 17.01 -3.28
CA GLU A 35 -6.42 16.73 -3.98
C GLU A 35 -6.63 16.10 -5.36
N LYS A 36 -7.66 15.26 -5.52
CA LYS A 36 -8.01 14.68 -6.82
C LYS A 36 -8.37 15.75 -7.85
N LYS A 37 -9.11 16.80 -7.45
CA LYS A 37 -9.41 17.95 -8.32
C LYS A 37 -8.15 18.71 -8.69
N ASN A 38 -7.27 18.97 -7.72
CA ASN A 38 -5.97 19.60 -7.97
C ASN A 38 -5.14 18.78 -8.99
N ILE A 39 -5.11 17.45 -8.86
CA ILE A 39 -4.40 16.56 -9.79
C ILE A 39 -5.00 16.65 -11.20
N GLU A 40 -6.33 16.74 -11.32
CA GLU A 40 -7.01 16.84 -12.60
C GLU A 40 -6.66 18.14 -13.34
N GLU A 41 -6.56 19.26 -12.61
CA GLU A 41 -6.25 20.59 -13.14
C GLU A 41 -4.76 20.78 -13.50
N ARG A 42 -3.86 19.91 -13.02
CA ARG A 42 -2.43 20.02 -13.34
C ARG A 42 -2.17 19.77 -14.83
N GLU A 43 -1.65 20.79 -15.50
CA GLU A 43 -1.04 20.66 -16.84
C GLU A 43 0.37 20.07 -16.72
N ARG A 44 0.46 18.76 -16.52
CA ARG A 44 1.74 18.04 -16.44
C ARG A 44 1.72 16.80 -17.31
N PHE A 45 2.65 16.72 -18.25
CA PHE A 45 2.90 15.53 -19.05
C PHE A 45 4.00 14.70 -18.40
N VAL A 46 3.63 13.56 -17.81
CA VAL A 46 4.58 12.59 -17.24
C VAL A 46 4.57 11.34 -18.09
N PHE A 47 5.75 10.95 -18.59
CA PHE A 47 5.94 9.68 -19.27
C PHE A 47 6.62 8.70 -18.32
N ALA A 48 6.09 7.49 -18.30
CA ALA A 48 6.66 6.38 -17.56
C ALA A 48 6.80 5.18 -18.48
N HIS A 49 7.66 4.25 -18.07
CA HIS A 49 7.94 3.03 -18.83
C HIS A 49 7.76 1.79 -17.95
N PRO A 50 7.47 0.61 -18.54
CA PRO A 50 7.47 -0.64 -17.80
C PRO A 50 8.77 -0.83 -17.02
N ARG A 51 8.69 -1.48 -15.84
CA ARG A 51 9.77 -1.67 -14.85
C ARG A 51 10.05 -0.47 -13.95
N GLU A 52 9.58 0.72 -14.28
CA GLU A 52 9.82 1.86 -13.43
C GLU A 52 8.96 1.80 -12.16
N ILE A 53 9.54 2.22 -11.03
CA ILE A 53 8.82 2.46 -9.79
C ILE A 53 8.59 3.95 -9.65
N TRP A 54 7.36 4.34 -9.35
CA TRP A 54 6.94 5.72 -9.21
C TRP A 54 6.16 5.93 -7.91
N TRP A 55 6.34 7.07 -7.25
CA TRP A 55 5.32 7.54 -6.33
C TRP A 55 4.12 8.00 -7.12
N CYS A 56 2.95 7.50 -6.73
CA CYS A 56 1.69 7.75 -7.39
C CYS A 56 0.64 8.15 -6.35
N SER A 57 -0.16 9.17 -6.66
CA SER A 57 -1.34 9.53 -5.87
C SER A 57 -2.47 8.54 -6.15
N LEU A 58 -2.54 7.49 -5.30
CA LEU A 58 -3.56 6.44 -5.38
C LEU A 58 -4.84 6.81 -4.62
N GLY A 59 -4.78 7.80 -3.74
CA GLY A 59 -5.95 8.30 -3.04
C GLY A 59 -6.43 7.43 -1.90
N ILE A 60 -7.60 7.80 -1.39
CA ILE A 60 -8.39 7.01 -0.45
C ILE A 60 -9.43 6.21 -1.25
N ASN A 61 -9.48 4.91 -1.00
CA ASN A 61 -10.29 3.91 -1.68
C ASN A 61 -11.24 3.20 -0.71
N LEU A 62 -12.07 2.29 -1.22
CA LEU A 62 -13.10 1.59 -0.46
C LEU A 62 -12.61 0.24 0.05
N GLY A 63 -13.14 -0.17 1.21
CA GLY A 63 -12.93 -1.51 1.77
C GLY A 63 -11.45 -1.92 1.83
N ALA A 64 -11.14 -3.05 1.20
CA ALA A 64 -9.82 -3.69 1.21
C ALA A 64 -8.84 -3.15 0.15
N GLU A 65 -9.26 -2.18 -0.66
CA GLU A 65 -8.40 -1.58 -1.66
C GLU A 65 -7.21 -0.84 -1.03
N VAL A 66 -6.09 -0.85 -1.74
CA VAL A 66 -4.89 -0.18 -1.26
C VAL A 66 -5.02 1.34 -1.35
N ASP A 67 -5.06 1.96 -0.18
CA ASP A 67 -4.95 3.40 -0.01
C ASP A 67 -3.52 3.92 -0.20
N GLY A 68 -3.43 5.15 -0.69
CA GLY A 68 -2.25 5.99 -0.54
C GLY A 68 -2.11 6.55 0.88
N LYS A 69 -1.02 7.28 1.14
CA LYS A 69 -0.69 7.83 2.45
C LYS A 69 -0.08 9.22 2.33
N ASN A 70 0.10 9.89 3.47
CA ASN A 70 0.66 11.23 3.57
C ASN A 70 -0.22 12.27 2.85
N GLU A 71 0.27 13.50 2.75
CA GLU A 71 -0.46 14.66 2.20
C GLU A 71 -0.93 14.44 0.76
N ASN A 72 -0.13 13.76 -0.07
CA ASN A 72 -0.46 13.50 -1.48
C ASN A 72 -1.30 12.24 -1.71
N PHE A 73 -1.71 11.54 -0.64
CA PHE A 73 -2.34 10.21 -0.74
C PHE A 73 -1.55 9.27 -1.66
N GLU A 74 -0.25 9.22 -1.43
CA GLU A 74 0.72 8.62 -2.33
C GLU A 74 1.18 7.22 -1.88
N ARG A 75 1.60 6.44 -2.86
CA ARG A 75 2.22 5.13 -2.66
C ARG A 75 3.16 4.82 -3.81
N PRO A 76 4.27 4.07 -3.59
CA PRO A 76 5.07 3.59 -4.70
C PRO A 76 4.29 2.52 -5.49
N VAL A 77 4.36 2.60 -6.81
CA VAL A 77 3.76 1.65 -7.74
C VAL A 77 4.79 1.22 -8.76
N LEU A 78 4.75 -0.03 -9.19
CA LEU A 78 5.52 -0.54 -10.32
C LEU A 78 4.67 -0.42 -11.59
N ILE A 79 5.24 0.16 -12.65
CA ILE A 79 4.60 0.22 -13.97
C ILE A 79 4.73 -1.15 -14.66
N LEU A 80 3.59 -1.78 -14.92
CA LEU A 80 3.51 -3.09 -15.58
C LEU A 80 3.38 -2.94 -17.09
N LYS A 81 2.53 -2.01 -17.54
CA LYS A 81 2.25 -1.76 -18.95
C LYS A 81 1.78 -0.32 -19.15
N VAL A 82 2.24 0.33 -20.21
CA VAL A 82 1.74 1.64 -20.63
C VAL A 82 0.82 1.41 -21.82
N TYR A 83 -0.43 1.85 -21.73
CA TYR A 83 -1.41 1.67 -22.82
C TYR A 83 -1.33 2.83 -23.81
N ASN A 84 -1.22 4.05 -23.28
CA ASN A 84 -1.06 5.27 -24.06
C ASN A 84 -0.42 6.34 -23.16
N ARG A 85 -0.37 7.60 -23.64
CA ARG A 85 0.22 8.73 -22.89
C ARG A 85 -0.52 9.05 -21.59
N GLU A 86 -1.78 8.65 -21.47
CA GLU A 86 -2.67 9.02 -20.37
C GLU A 86 -2.98 7.86 -19.43
N SER A 87 -2.83 6.60 -19.85
CA SER A 87 -3.29 5.43 -19.10
C SER A 87 -2.25 4.31 -19.06
N MET A 88 -2.09 3.71 -17.88
CA MET A 88 -1.13 2.65 -17.61
C MET A 88 -1.63 1.67 -16.54
N LEU A 89 -1.17 0.43 -16.63
CA LEU A 89 -1.39 -0.62 -15.65
C LEU A 89 -0.25 -0.62 -14.63
N VAL A 90 -0.60 -0.60 -13.34
CA VAL A 90 0.37 -0.54 -12.24
C VAL A 90 0.03 -1.54 -11.14
N VAL A 91 1.05 -1.87 -10.34
CA VAL A 91 0.87 -2.67 -9.12
C VAL A 91 1.46 -1.94 -7.90
N PRO A 92 0.70 -1.73 -6.81
CA PRO A 92 1.17 -1.04 -5.63
C PRO A 92 2.24 -1.79 -4.85
N ILE A 93 3.05 -1.02 -4.13
CA ILE A 93 4.15 -1.52 -3.31
C ILE A 93 3.92 -1.17 -1.83
N THR A 94 4.43 -2.01 -0.94
CA THR A 94 4.48 -1.76 0.50
C THR A 94 5.87 -2.04 1.07
N SER A 95 6.27 -1.27 2.08
CA SER A 95 7.46 -1.53 2.89
C SER A 95 7.19 -2.41 4.10
N LYS A 96 5.91 -2.65 4.43
CA LYS A 96 5.55 -3.60 5.49
C LYS A 96 5.90 -5.02 5.05
N ILE A 97 6.60 -5.74 5.92
CA ILE A 97 6.94 -7.15 5.74
C ILE A 97 5.67 -7.96 5.50
N LYS A 98 5.73 -8.83 4.49
CA LYS A 98 4.65 -9.75 4.13
C LYS A 98 5.21 -11.15 3.92
N ASN A 99 4.50 -12.13 4.47
CA ASN A 99 4.82 -13.54 4.36
C ASN A 99 3.57 -14.28 3.91
N ASP A 100 3.14 -13.99 2.69
CA ASP A 100 1.97 -14.60 2.06
C ASP A 100 2.16 -14.64 0.54
N VAL A 101 1.37 -15.48 -0.13
CA VAL A 101 1.47 -15.72 -1.58
C VAL A 101 0.99 -14.56 -2.44
N PHE A 102 0.30 -13.57 -1.87
CA PHE A 102 -0.24 -12.42 -2.58
C PHE A 102 0.77 -11.26 -2.69
N HIS A 103 1.99 -11.47 -2.18
CA HIS A 103 3.06 -10.49 -2.23
C HIS A 103 4.34 -11.10 -2.81
N TYR A 104 5.00 -10.34 -3.68
CA TYR A 104 6.35 -10.68 -4.15
C TYR A 104 7.38 -9.83 -3.43
N GLU A 105 8.32 -10.46 -2.73
CA GLU A 105 9.46 -9.77 -2.11
C GLU A 105 10.45 -9.35 -3.19
N LEU A 106 10.79 -8.07 -3.21
CA LEU A 106 11.77 -7.49 -4.12
C LEU A 106 12.87 -6.79 -3.32
N ASN A 107 14.13 -7.06 -3.67
CA ASN A 107 15.26 -6.31 -3.16
C ASN A 107 15.55 -5.16 -4.12
N VAL A 108 15.54 -3.93 -3.62
CA VAL A 108 15.91 -2.73 -4.37
C VAL A 108 17.09 -2.06 -3.72
N ILE A 109 17.96 -1.47 -4.53
CA ILE A 109 19.02 -0.59 -4.05
C ILE A 109 18.40 0.79 -3.80
N GLU A 110 18.57 1.32 -2.60
CA GLU A 110 18.20 2.69 -2.25
C GLU A 110 19.48 3.49 -2.02
N GLU A 111 19.60 4.60 -2.73
CA GLU A 111 20.73 5.53 -2.63
C GLU A 111 20.24 6.80 -1.95
N THR A 112 20.90 7.16 -0.85
CA THR A 112 20.78 8.46 -0.20
C THR A 112 22.08 9.23 -0.40
N LYS A 113 22.10 10.53 -0.03
CA LYS A 113 23.29 11.37 -0.14
C LYS A 113 24.53 10.76 0.54
N ASP A 114 24.31 9.95 1.57
CA ASP A 114 25.37 9.46 2.45
C ASP A 114 25.62 7.95 2.34
N ARG A 115 24.66 7.17 1.79
CA ARG A 115 24.72 5.70 1.82
C ARG A 115 23.99 5.04 0.64
N ILE A 116 24.51 3.90 0.22
CA ILE A 116 23.85 2.94 -0.68
C ILE A 116 23.55 1.69 0.13
N PHE A 117 22.29 1.23 0.14
CA PHE A 117 21.92 0.01 0.86
C PHE A 117 20.80 -0.76 0.16
N ASN A 118 20.73 -2.05 0.45
CA ASN A 118 19.66 -2.92 -0.01
C ASN A 118 18.42 -2.78 0.88
N LYS A 119 17.27 -2.63 0.25
CA LYS A 119 15.98 -2.51 0.91
C LYS A 119 15.00 -3.53 0.35
N LYS A 120 14.35 -4.26 1.26
CA LYS A 120 13.25 -5.15 0.92
C LYS A 120 11.95 -4.37 0.82
N ILE A 121 11.24 -4.61 -0.27
CA ILE A 121 9.88 -4.11 -0.51
C ILE A 121 9.00 -5.26 -1.00
N TRP A 122 7.69 -5.11 -0.89
CA TRP A 122 6.73 -6.12 -1.31
C TRP A 122 5.77 -5.56 -2.35
N ILE A 123 5.68 -6.22 -3.50
CA ILE A 123 4.73 -5.93 -4.57
C ILE A 123 3.39 -6.58 -4.22
N LYS A 124 2.29 -5.83 -4.24
CA LYS A 124 0.96 -6.32 -3.89
C LYS A 124 0.24 -6.90 -5.10
N LEU A 125 0.46 -8.19 -5.39
CA LEU A 125 0.05 -8.85 -6.64
C LEU A 125 -1.46 -8.76 -6.91
N THR A 126 -2.30 -8.77 -5.87
CA THR A 126 -3.77 -8.71 -5.97
C THR A 126 -4.35 -7.29 -6.08
N GLN A 127 -3.51 -6.26 -6.10
CA GLN A 127 -3.95 -4.86 -6.01
C GLN A 127 -3.64 -4.08 -7.29
N ILE A 128 -3.56 -4.78 -8.42
CA ILE A 128 -3.31 -4.20 -9.74
C ILE A 128 -4.42 -3.22 -10.10
N LYS A 129 -4.04 -2.06 -10.64
CA LYS A 129 -4.99 -1.01 -11.05
C LYS A 129 -4.53 -0.35 -12.35
N VAL A 130 -5.51 0.12 -13.13
CA VAL A 130 -5.26 1.09 -14.21
C VAL A 130 -5.31 2.49 -13.60
N ILE A 131 -4.34 3.33 -13.96
CA ILE A 131 -4.26 4.71 -13.48
C ILE A 131 -4.04 5.69 -14.63
N SER A 132 -4.43 6.95 -14.39
CA SER A 132 -4.02 8.07 -15.24
C SER A 132 -2.57 8.46 -14.98
N SER A 133 -1.83 8.86 -16.02
CA SER A 133 -0.46 9.41 -15.90
C SER A 133 -0.39 10.68 -15.06
N LYS A 134 -1.48 11.45 -14.95
CA LYS A 134 -1.60 12.62 -14.06
C LYS A 134 -1.31 12.29 -12.59
N ARG A 135 -1.50 11.03 -12.19
CA ARG A 135 -1.30 10.57 -10.81
C ARG A 135 0.17 10.34 -10.45
N LEU A 136 1.07 10.32 -11.44
CA LEU A 136 2.50 10.12 -11.21
C LEU A 136 3.14 11.37 -10.62
N LEU A 137 3.88 11.19 -9.53
CA LEU A 137 4.52 12.29 -8.80
C LEU A 137 6.01 12.36 -9.14
N ARG A 138 6.75 11.28 -8.82
CA ARG A 138 8.19 11.17 -9.07
C ARG A 138 8.62 9.73 -9.30
N LYS A 139 9.58 9.54 -10.20
CA LYS A 139 10.27 8.26 -10.40
C LYS A 139 11.16 7.97 -9.18
N VAL A 140 11.23 6.71 -8.81
CA VAL A 140 12.00 6.22 -7.66
C VAL A 140 13.14 5.34 -8.12
N ASN A 141 12.84 4.34 -8.95
CA ASN A 141 13.81 3.33 -9.35
C ASN A 141 13.36 2.64 -10.65
N VAL A 142 14.18 1.73 -11.15
CA VAL A 142 13.88 0.82 -12.25
C VAL A 142 14.19 -0.60 -11.80
N VAL A 143 13.22 -1.50 -11.91
CA VAL A 143 13.38 -2.91 -11.57
C VAL A 143 14.23 -3.63 -12.62
N ALA A 144 15.09 -4.53 -12.15
CA ALA A 144 15.88 -5.40 -13.02
C ALA A 144 14.96 -6.25 -13.92
N VAL A 145 15.42 -6.56 -15.13
CA VAL A 145 14.60 -7.29 -16.11
C VAL A 145 14.15 -8.65 -15.55
N LEU A 146 15.06 -9.40 -14.92
CA LEU A 146 14.75 -10.71 -14.34
C LEU A 146 13.66 -10.65 -13.27
N ASP A 147 13.79 -9.72 -12.32
CA ASP A 147 12.77 -9.51 -11.29
C ASP A 147 11.43 -9.10 -11.88
N PHE A 148 11.43 -8.25 -12.89
CA PHE A 148 10.21 -7.82 -13.55
C PHE A 148 9.48 -8.98 -14.26
N GLU A 149 10.22 -9.86 -14.93
CA GLU A 149 9.64 -11.07 -15.53
C GLU A 149 9.06 -12.00 -14.47
N ASN A 150 9.77 -12.22 -13.36
CA ASN A 150 9.27 -13.01 -12.24
C ASN A 150 7.98 -12.43 -11.64
N ILE A 151 7.93 -11.11 -11.45
CA ILE A 151 6.72 -10.41 -10.98
C ILE A 151 5.56 -10.63 -11.95
N LYS A 152 5.77 -10.47 -13.27
CA LYS A 152 4.72 -10.70 -14.27
C LYS A 152 4.23 -12.15 -14.26
N THR A 153 5.13 -13.12 -14.12
CA THR A 153 4.76 -14.53 -14.00
C THR A 153 3.91 -14.77 -12.76
N LYS A 154 4.33 -14.27 -11.60
CA LYS A 154 3.56 -14.39 -10.35
C LYS A 154 2.20 -13.71 -10.39
N ILE A 155 2.10 -12.56 -11.07
CA ILE A 155 0.82 -11.92 -11.33
C ILE A 155 -0.10 -12.84 -12.13
N ARG A 156 0.38 -13.44 -13.23
CA ARG A 156 -0.42 -14.36 -14.06
C ARG A 156 -0.85 -15.63 -13.33
N GLU A 157 -0.06 -16.10 -12.37
CA GLU A 157 -0.43 -17.24 -11.52
C GLU A 157 -1.47 -16.89 -10.45
N SER A 158 -1.64 -15.60 -10.15
CA SER A 158 -2.51 -15.10 -9.08
C SER A 158 -3.87 -14.60 -9.57
N ILE A 159 -4.10 -14.53 -10.88
CA ILE A 159 -5.33 -14.05 -11.53
C ILE A 159 -5.83 -15.06 -12.57
#